data_AF-A0AAW6NEM0-F1
#
_entry.id   AF-A0AAW6NEM0-F1
#
_cell.length_a   1.000
_cell.length_b   1.000
_cell.length_c   1.000
_cell.angle_alpha   90.00
_cell.angle_beta   90.00
_cell.angle_gamma   90.00
#
_symmetry.space_group_name_H-M   'P 1'
#
loop_
_entity.id
_entity.type
_entity.pdbx_description
1 polymer ?
#
loop_
_entity_poly.entity_id
_entity_poly.type
_entity_poly.pdbx_seq_one_letter_code
_entity_poly.pdbx_strand_id
1 'polypeptide(L)'
;MSKEVEKLKEHVTKKIKDKLKKFSPVAGEKMKKALLANLDDTWAKEDKLQEAIQEIKLGGMPGKKTDDFLKHKDAAGPRKTWEAALKKHRKGLDDFKKFQDQATVVRKDLEKQVALAEKSLKKAGGKPDKTVAKDMAEARKALADITTAEKLYGGLEGFVVMYGMIPKRTNDAIVKQAIEAVTPKEFPEPLTAKNRDATEKRLKKDAKSLDGLCDSARDLIEAGDLKAAKGYIKKAEMLVKKLKPWAKDAKTASTKMKAEIKANEDAKAIDALIKKMTDTYKDGESQIEELTKELKIQENAK
;
A
#
# COMPACT_ATOMS: atom_id res chain seq x y z
N MET A 1 -21.84 -37.62 48.81
CA MET A 1 -21.39 -37.13 47.49
C MET A 1 -20.66 -38.26 46.78
N SER A 2 -20.80 -38.45 45.46
CA SER A 2 -20.02 -39.50 44.78
C SER A 2 -18.54 -39.09 44.72
N LYS A 3 -17.61 -40.04 44.95
CA LYS A 3 -16.15 -39.81 44.94
C LYS A 3 -15.67 -39.16 43.64
N GLU A 4 -16.33 -39.44 42.51
CA GLU A 4 -15.99 -38.85 41.21
C GLU A 4 -16.49 -37.41 41.07
N VAL A 5 -17.60 -37.02 41.72
CA VAL A 5 -18.05 -35.62 41.77
C VAL A 5 -17.15 -34.78 42.66
N GLU A 6 -16.70 -35.32 43.79
CA GLU A 6 -15.71 -34.65 44.64
C GLU A 6 -14.38 -34.43 43.89
N LYS A 7 -13.91 -35.43 43.14
CA LYS A 7 -12.74 -35.30 42.26
C LYS A 7 -12.94 -34.25 41.16
N LEU A 8 -14.11 -34.20 40.52
CA LEU A 8 -14.43 -33.18 39.53
C LEU A 8 -14.38 -31.78 40.16
N LYS A 9 -15.01 -31.61 41.33
CA LYS A 9 -15.01 -30.34 42.07
C LYS A 9 -13.59 -29.91 42.42
N GLU A 10 -12.78 -30.81 42.96
CA GLU A 10 -11.38 -30.53 43.27
C GLU A 10 -10.58 -30.18 42.01
N HIS A 11 -10.79 -30.91 40.91
CA HIS A 11 -10.13 -30.64 39.64
C HIS A 11 -10.47 -29.24 39.11
N VAL A 12 -11.76 -28.88 39.05
CA VAL A 12 -12.23 -27.57 38.59
C VAL A 12 -11.72 -26.45 39.49
N THR A 13 -11.79 -26.62 40.82
CA THR A 13 -11.47 -25.55 41.78
C THR A 13 -9.99 -25.37 42.06
N LYS A 14 -9.19 -26.45 42.05
CA LYS A 14 -7.76 -26.40 42.41
C LYS A 14 -6.81 -26.60 41.22
N LYS A 15 -7.17 -27.40 40.22
CA LYS A 15 -6.24 -27.80 39.14
C LYS A 15 -6.37 -26.98 37.87
N ILE A 16 -7.60 -26.65 37.46
CA ILE A 16 -7.84 -25.99 36.17
C ILE A 16 -8.50 -24.62 36.27
N LYS A 17 -8.85 -24.14 37.47
CA LYS A 17 -9.51 -22.82 37.68
C LYS A 17 -8.82 -21.67 36.94
N ASP A 18 -7.50 -21.56 37.10
CA ASP A 18 -6.73 -20.47 36.47
C ASP A 18 -6.61 -20.66 34.96
N LYS A 19 -6.56 -21.92 34.49
CA LYS A 19 -6.59 -22.24 33.06
C LYS A 19 -7.94 -21.87 32.45
N LEU A 20 -9.05 -22.16 33.11
CA LEU A 20 -10.40 -21.78 32.65
C LEU A 20 -10.57 -20.26 32.55
N LYS A 21 -9.98 -19.49 33.46
CA LYS A 21 -9.93 -18.03 33.36
C LYS A 21 -9.06 -17.57 32.18
N LYS A 22 -7.86 -18.14 32.05
CA LYS A 22 -6.88 -17.79 31.02
C LYS A 22 -7.41 -18.10 29.61
N PHE A 23 -8.11 -19.21 29.44
CA PHE A 23 -8.68 -19.68 28.16
C PHE A 23 -10.19 -19.46 28.08
N SER A 24 -10.66 -18.36 28.68
CA SER A 24 -12.08 -17.96 28.63
C SER A 24 -12.43 -17.29 27.29
N PRO A 25 -13.73 -17.25 26.93
CA PRO A 25 -14.20 -16.48 25.77
C PRO A 25 -13.76 -15.01 25.83
N VAL A 26 -13.82 -14.39 27.02
CA VAL A 26 -13.42 -12.99 27.22
C VAL A 26 -11.95 -12.77 26.89
N ALA A 27 -11.06 -13.70 27.31
CA ALA A 27 -9.65 -13.62 26.97
C ALA A 27 -9.41 -13.80 25.47
N GLY A 28 -10.11 -14.75 24.84
CA GLY A 28 -10.02 -14.98 23.39
C GLY A 28 -10.55 -13.81 22.56
N GLU A 29 -11.67 -13.19 22.96
CA GLU A 29 -12.21 -12.00 22.30
C GLU A 29 -11.28 -10.79 22.44
N LYS A 30 -10.60 -10.64 23.58
CA LYS A 30 -9.55 -9.62 23.75
C LYS A 30 -8.38 -9.85 22.78
N MET A 31 -7.95 -11.09 22.59
CA MET A 31 -6.92 -11.43 21.61
C MET A 31 -7.39 -11.17 20.18
N LYS A 32 -8.62 -11.54 19.83
CA LYS A 32 -9.24 -11.27 18.54
C LYS A 32 -9.29 -9.77 18.24
N LYS A 33 -9.78 -8.95 19.18
CA LYS A 33 -9.83 -7.50 19.03
C LYS A 33 -8.45 -6.88 18.85
N ALA A 34 -7.46 -7.31 19.64
CA ALA A 34 -6.08 -6.84 19.50
C ALA A 34 -5.46 -7.26 18.16
N LEU A 35 -5.78 -8.46 17.66
CA LEU A 35 -5.33 -8.94 16.36
C LEU A 35 -5.91 -8.09 15.22
N LEU A 36 -7.22 -7.83 15.23
CA LEU A 36 -7.87 -6.98 14.23
C LEU A 36 -7.29 -5.55 14.23
N ALA A 37 -7.09 -4.96 15.41
CA ALA A 37 -6.46 -3.64 15.51
C ALA A 37 -5.02 -3.62 14.97
N ASN A 38 -4.25 -4.72 15.13
CA ASN A 38 -2.92 -4.82 14.53
C ASN A 38 -2.98 -4.98 13.01
N LEU A 39 -4.01 -5.67 12.48
CA LEU A 39 -4.23 -5.76 11.03
C LEU A 39 -4.57 -4.38 10.45
N ASP A 40 -5.45 -3.63 11.10
CA ASP A 40 -5.81 -2.26 10.68
C ASP A 40 -4.58 -1.34 10.66
N ASP A 41 -3.75 -1.37 11.70
CA ASP A 41 -2.46 -0.65 11.71
C ASP A 41 -1.53 -1.11 10.59
N THR A 42 -1.51 -2.41 10.28
CA THR A 42 -0.69 -2.95 9.20
C THR A 42 -1.15 -2.43 7.84
N TRP A 43 -2.46 -2.36 7.59
CA TRP A 43 -3.01 -1.75 6.37
C TRP A 43 -2.73 -0.25 6.29
N ALA A 44 -2.85 0.49 7.39
CA ALA A 44 -2.47 1.91 7.40
C ALA A 44 -0.99 2.14 7.05
N LYS A 45 -0.09 1.23 7.45
CA LYS A 45 1.33 1.27 7.01
C LYS A 45 1.51 0.82 5.56
N GLU A 46 0.67 -0.09 5.07
CA GLU A 46 0.63 -0.48 3.67
C GLU A 46 0.27 0.72 2.79
N ASP A 47 -0.75 1.50 3.17
CA ASP A 47 -1.15 2.71 2.43
C ASP A 47 0.02 3.70 2.30
N LYS A 48 0.81 3.88 3.37
CA LYS A 48 2.04 4.71 3.32
C LYS A 48 3.11 4.16 2.39
N LEU A 49 3.23 2.84 2.29
CA LEU A 49 4.11 2.21 1.31
C LEU A 49 3.56 2.42 -0.12
N GLN A 50 2.26 2.27 -0.33
CA GLN A 50 1.62 2.51 -1.62
C GLN A 50 1.79 3.95 -2.08
N GLU A 51 1.52 4.94 -1.21
CA GLU A 51 1.74 6.37 -1.47
C GLU A 51 3.19 6.64 -1.92
N ALA A 52 4.19 6.11 -1.20
CA ALA A 52 5.59 6.28 -1.57
C ALA A 52 5.91 5.66 -2.95
N ILE A 53 5.38 4.47 -3.25
CA ILE A 53 5.57 3.82 -4.56
C ILE A 53 4.90 4.63 -5.68
N GLN A 54 3.72 5.19 -5.43
CA GLN A 54 3.04 6.08 -6.36
C GLN A 54 3.89 7.31 -6.65
N GLU A 55 4.43 7.98 -5.64
CA GLU A 55 5.33 9.14 -5.82
C GLU A 55 6.58 8.79 -6.63
N ILE A 56 7.22 7.65 -6.32
CA ILE A 56 8.37 7.14 -7.08
C ILE A 56 8.00 6.91 -8.55
N LYS A 57 6.83 6.30 -8.80
CA LYS A 57 6.33 6.07 -10.16
C LYS A 57 6.01 7.37 -10.88
N LEU A 58 5.42 8.34 -10.19
CA LEU A 58 5.13 9.68 -10.71
C LEU A 58 6.41 10.47 -11.02
N GLY A 59 7.48 10.26 -10.25
CA GLY A 59 8.82 10.81 -10.47
C GLY A 59 9.53 10.27 -11.71
N GLY A 60 8.99 9.24 -12.36
CA GLY A 60 9.49 8.71 -13.63
C GLY A 60 10.48 7.56 -13.48
N MET A 61 10.46 6.83 -12.37
CA MET A 61 11.29 5.63 -12.20
C MET A 61 11.02 4.62 -13.33
N PRO A 62 12.05 4.17 -14.07
CA PRO A 62 11.89 3.25 -15.20
C PRO A 62 11.73 1.79 -14.76
N GLY A 63 12.01 1.49 -13.49
CA GLY A 63 11.90 0.16 -12.88
C GLY A 63 10.52 -0.44 -13.11
N LYS A 64 10.51 -1.74 -13.40
CA LYS A 64 9.29 -2.53 -13.60
C LYS A 64 9.15 -3.64 -12.56
N LYS A 65 10.21 -3.94 -11.81
CA LYS A 65 10.22 -5.01 -10.83
C LYS A 65 9.92 -4.43 -9.45
N THR A 66 9.18 -5.19 -8.64
CA THR A 66 8.91 -4.89 -7.23
C THR A 66 10.16 -4.45 -6.48
N ASP A 67 11.28 -5.17 -6.67
CA ASP A 67 12.55 -4.89 -6.01
C ASP A 67 13.13 -3.51 -6.35
N ASP A 68 12.88 -2.99 -7.56
CA ASP A 68 13.37 -1.67 -7.97
C ASP A 68 12.71 -0.57 -7.12
N PHE A 69 11.40 -0.68 -6.92
CA PHE A 69 10.64 0.24 -6.09
C PHE A 69 10.97 0.08 -4.61
N LEU A 70 11.04 -1.17 -4.11
CA LEU A 70 11.28 -1.45 -2.70
C LEU A 70 12.72 -1.17 -2.22
N LYS A 71 13.67 -1.01 -3.15
CA LYS A 71 15.04 -0.56 -2.85
C LYS A 71 15.21 0.96 -2.98
N HIS A 72 14.20 1.67 -3.50
CA HIS A 72 14.25 3.12 -3.59
C HIS A 72 14.31 3.75 -2.19
N LYS A 73 15.14 4.79 -2.03
CA LYS A 73 15.34 5.46 -0.74
C LYS A 73 14.03 5.92 -0.07
N ASP A 74 13.09 6.40 -0.88
CA ASP A 74 11.83 6.97 -0.41
C ASP A 74 10.81 5.88 -0.03
N ALA A 75 10.95 4.64 -0.55
CA ALA A 75 10.13 3.50 -0.16
C ALA A 75 10.73 2.71 1.02
N ALA A 76 12.04 2.82 1.27
CA ALA A 76 12.73 2.00 2.26
C ALA A 76 12.19 2.20 3.70
N GLY A 77 11.88 3.45 4.09
CA GLY A 77 11.27 3.76 5.38
C GLY A 77 9.87 3.17 5.54
N PRO A 78 8.91 3.55 4.68
CA PRO A 78 7.55 3.01 4.68
C PRO A 78 7.52 1.48 4.66
N ARG A 79 8.35 0.85 3.80
CA ARG A 79 8.49 -0.60 3.72
C ARG A 79 8.88 -1.22 5.05
N LYS A 80 9.93 -0.71 5.72
CA LYS A 80 10.36 -1.24 7.02
C LYS A 80 9.26 -1.12 8.08
N THR A 81 8.50 -0.02 8.07
CA THR A 81 7.40 0.17 9.02
C THR A 81 6.26 -0.82 8.78
N TRP A 82 5.92 -1.07 7.51
CA TRP A 82 4.93 -2.07 7.12
C TRP A 82 5.39 -3.50 7.46
N GLU A 83 6.64 -3.87 7.14
CA GLU A 83 7.19 -5.20 7.47
C GLU A 83 7.20 -5.45 9.00
N ALA A 84 7.47 -4.42 9.80
CA ALA A 84 7.41 -4.51 11.26
C ALA A 84 5.98 -4.71 11.78
N ALA A 85 5.01 -3.97 11.24
CA ALA A 85 3.58 -4.12 11.56
C ALA A 85 3.09 -5.52 11.16
N LEU A 86 3.42 -5.99 9.96
CA LEU A 86 3.09 -7.33 9.49
C LEU A 86 3.67 -8.41 10.41
N LYS A 87 4.93 -8.28 10.84
CA LYS A 87 5.56 -9.22 11.79
C LYS A 87 4.79 -9.27 13.11
N LYS A 88 4.31 -8.12 13.60
CA LYS A 88 3.50 -8.03 14.83
C LYS A 88 2.13 -8.71 14.64
N HIS A 89 1.46 -8.49 13.51
CA HIS A 89 0.22 -9.18 13.15
C HIS A 89 0.39 -10.70 13.10
N ARG A 90 1.42 -11.19 12.39
CA ARG A 90 1.75 -12.62 12.30
C ARG A 90 2.05 -13.24 13.67
N LYS A 91 2.79 -12.54 14.52
CA LYS A 91 3.02 -12.98 15.91
C LYS A 91 1.70 -13.07 16.69
N GLY A 92 0.79 -12.12 16.50
CA GLY A 92 -0.55 -12.17 17.10
C GLY A 92 -1.35 -13.39 16.65
N LEU A 93 -1.29 -13.77 15.36
CA LEU A 93 -1.89 -15.01 14.86
C LEU A 93 -1.29 -16.24 15.53
N ASP A 94 0.04 -16.32 15.64
CA ASP A 94 0.73 -17.45 16.28
C ASP A 94 0.35 -17.57 17.77
N ASP A 95 0.25 -16.45 18.47
CA ASP A 95 -0.17 -16.42 19.87
C ASP A 95 -1.64 -16.81 20.03
N PHE A 96 -2.51 -16.41 19.10
CA PHE A 96 -3.93 -16.81 19.12
C PHE A 96 -4.12 -18.29 18.73
N LYS A 97 -3.31 -18.83 17.81
CA LYS A 97 -3.25 -20.25 17.50
C LYS A 97 -2.83 -21.06 18.74
N LYS A 98 -1.79 -20.62 19.45
CA LYS A 98 -1.36 -21.26 20.71
C LYS A 98 -2.44 -21.19 21.79
N PHE A 99 -3.17 -20.08 21.89
CA PHE A 99 -4.32 -19.96 22.77
C PHE A 99 -5.38 -21.02 22.45
N GLN A 100 -5.74 -21.18 21.17
CA GLN A 100 -6.67 -22.23 20.73
C GLN A 100 -6.16 -23.61 21.13
N ASP A 101 -4.90 -23.95 20.79
CA ASP A 101 -4.35 -25.27 21.04
C ASP A 101 -4.34 -25.60 22.55
N GLN A 102 -4.05 -24.62 23.40
CA GLN A 102 -4.11 -24.77 24.86
C GLN A 102 -5.55 -24.87 25.38
N ALA A 103 -6.49 -24.11 24.82
CA ALA A 103 -7.92 -24.21 25.13
C ALA A 103 -8.46 -25.61 24.79
N THR A 104 -8.08 -26.18 23.63
CA THR A 104 -8.43 -27.55 23.24
C THR A 104 -7.95 -28.58 24.27
N VAL A 105 -6.72 -28.45 24.77
CA VAL A 105 -6.16 -29.37 25.78
C VAL A 105 -6.98 -29.32 27.07
N VAL A 106 -7.30 -28.11 27.56
CA VAL A 106 -8.07 -27.93 28.79
C VAL A 106 -9.53 -28.37 28.61
N ARG A 107 -10.13 -28.14 27.43
CA ARG A 107 -11.47 -28.65 27.10
C ARG A 107 -11.52 -30.17 27.16
N LYS A 108 -10.60 -30.86 26.49
CA LYS A 108 -10.53 -32.33 26.47
C LYS A 108 -10.36 -32.91 27.88
N ASP A 109 -9.52 -32.29 28.70
CA ASP A 109 -9.32 -32.70 30.10
C ASP A 109 -10.60 -32.52 30.93
N LEU A 110 -11.25 -31.36 30.85
CA LEU A 110 -12.51 -31.10 31.56
C LEU A 110 -13.65 -32.02 31.08
N GLU A 111 -13.78 -32.22 29.77
CA GLU A 111 -14.76 -33.13 29.17
C GLU A 111 -14.64 -34.55 29.73
N LYS A 112 -13.41 -35.06 29.85
CA LYS A 112 -13.15 -36.38 30.45
C LYS A 112 -13.62 -36.45 31.90
N GLN A 113 -13.34 -35.42 32.72
CA GLN A 113 -13.75 -35.40 34.13
C GLN A 113 -15.27 -35.30 34.28
N VAL A 114 -15.91 -34.45 33.47
CA VAL A 114 -17.39 -34.35 33.44
C VAL A 114 -18.01 -35.70 33.06
N ALA A 115 -17.50 -36.36 32.02
CA ALA A 115 -18.02 -37.67 31.60
C ALA A 115 -17.85 -38.76 32.68
N LEU A 116 -16.74 -38.76 33.44
CA LEU A 116 -16.54 -39.68 34.55
C LEU A 116 -17.53 -39.44 35.69
N ALA A 117 -17.74 -38.17 36.07
CA ALA A 117 -18.71 -37.79 37.09
C ALA A 117 -20.15 -38.15 36.67
N GLU A 118 -20.54 -37.88 35.41
CA GLU A 118 -21.86 -38.25 34.88
C GLU A 118 -22.10 -39.76 34.88
N LYS A 119 -21.09 -40.56 34.50
CA LYS A 119 -21.18 -42.03 34.56
C LYS A 119 -21.33 -42.52 36.00
N SER A 120 -20.61 -41.92 36.95
CA SER A 120 -20.72 -42.26 38.37
C SER A 120 -22.12 -41.94 38.93
N LEU A 121 -22.66 -40.78 38.60
CA LEU A 121 -24.01 -40.37 39.02
C LEU A 121 -25.11 -41.27 38.43
N LYS A 122 -24.99 -41.64 37.15
CA LYS A 122 -25.91 -42.60 36.52
C LYS A 122 -25.89 -43.97 37.21
N LYS A 123 -24.71 -44.47 37.59
CA LYS A 123 -24.55 -45.75 38.28
C LYS A 123 -25.07 -45.74 39.72
N ALA A 124 -24.97 -44.60 40.41
CA ALA A 124 -25.42 -44.48 41.79
C ALA A 124 -26.95 -44.58 41.95
N GLY A 125 -27.71 -44.26 40.89
CA GLY A 125 -29.17 -44.24 40.93
C GLY A 125 -29.72 -43.07 41.78
N GLY A 126 -30.94 -42.63 41.48
CA GLY A 126 -31.60 -41.53 42.18
C GLY A 126 -31.25 -40.12 41.68
N LYS A 127 -31.99 -39.10 42.16
CA LYS A 127 -31.72 -37.70 41.83
C LYS A 127 -30.50 -37.20 42.62
N PRO A 128 -29.53 -36.52 41.97
CA PRO A 128 -28.43 -35.88 42.69
C PRO A 128 -28.95 -34.83 43.66
N ASP A 129 -28.29 -34.68 44.81
CA ASP A 129 -28.56 -33.59 45.75
C ASP A 129 -28.28 -32.21 45.09
N LYS A 130 -28.81 -31.14 45.70
CA LYS A 130 -28.69 -29.77 45.16
C LYS A 130 -27.24 -29.33 44.97
N THR A 131 -26.32 -29.77 45.82
CA THR A 131 -24.91 -29.38 45.78
C THR A 131 -24.19 -30.05 44.61
N VAL A 132 -24.42 -31.35 44.43
CA VAL A 132 -23.92 -32.12 43.28
C VAL A 132 -24.47 -31.58 41.97
N ALA A 133 -25.77 -31.26 41.92
CA ALA A 133 -26.39 -30.69 40.73
C ALA A 133 -25.76 -29.33 40.35
N LYS A 134 -25.44 -28.50 41.36
CA LYS A 134 -24.74 -27.21 41.17
C LYS A 134 -23.32 -27.40 40.65
N ASP A 135 -22.53 -28.26 41.28
CA ASP A 135 -21.12 -28.51 40.89
C ASP A 135 -21.05 -29.06 39.44
N MET A 136 -21.98 -29.94 39.06
CA MET A 136 -22.10 -30.43 37.68
C MET A 136 -22.52 -29.33 36.69
N ALA A 137 -23.44 -28.44 37.07
CA ALA A 137 -23.85 -27.32 36.23
C ALA A 137 -22.70 -26.33 35.99
N GLU A 138 -21.92 -26.03 37.03
CA GLU A 138 -20.73 -25.17 36.93
C GLU A 138 -19.67 -25.78 36.00
N ALA A 139 -19.40 -27.08 36.12
CA ALA A 139 -18.46 -27.77 35.24
C ALA A 139 -18.93 -27.81 33.77
N ARG A 140 -20.23 -28.02 33.53
CA ARG A 140 -20.81 -27.95 32.17
C ARG A 140 -20.75 -26.54 31.59
N LYS A 141 -20.99 -25.51 32.39
CA LYS A 141 -20.83 -24.12 31.97
C LYS A 141 -19.38 -23.83 31.59
N ALA A 142 -18.42 -24.22 32.43
CA ALA A 142 -17.00 -24.07 32.13
C ALA A 142 -16.59 -24.81 30.85
N LEU A 143 -17.17 -25.99 30.59
CA LEU A 143 -16.95 -26.74 29.36
C LEU A 143 -17.52 -26.02 28.12
N ALA A 144 -18.70 -25.43 28.22
CA ALA A 144 -19.30 -24.64 27.14
C ALA A 144 -18.49 -23.36 26.84
N ASP A 145 -18.04 -22.67 27.89
CA ASP A 145 -17.22 -21.46 27.77
C ASP A 145 -15.89 -21.78 27.06
N ILE A 146 -15.17 -22.82 27.49
CA ILE A 146 -13.89 -23.15 26.86
C ILE A 146 -14.06 -23.73 25.44
N THR A 147 -15.17 -24.40 25.16
CA THR A 147 -15.53 -24.82 23.79
C THR A 147 -15.75 -23.62 22.88
N THR A 148 -16.36 -22.56 23.40
CA THR A 148 -16.52 -21.30 22.66
C THR A 148 -15.15 -20.66 22.41
N ALA A 149 -14.31 -20.57 23.44
CA ALA A 149 -12.96 -20.00 23.32
C ALA A 149 -12.07 -20.74 22.30
N GLU A 150 -12.11 -22.07 22.28
CA GLU A 150 -11.38 -22.90 21.30
C GLU A 150 -11.76 -22.59 19.84
N LYS A 151 -13.03 -22.25 19.60
CA LYS A 151 -13.52 -22.02 18.23
C LYS A 151 -13.19 -20.62 17.69
N LEU A 152 -12.78 -19.68 18.54
CA LEU A 152 -12.60 -18.28 18.14
C LEU A 152 -11.55 -18.08 17.04
N TYR A 153 -10.43 -18.81 17.10
CA TYR A 153 -9.41 -18.74 16.06
C TYR A 153 -9.94 -19.28 14.71
N GLY A 154 -10.68 -20.39 14.73
CA GLY A 154 -11.28 -20.97 13.53
C GLY A 154 -12.40 -20.12 12.93
N GLY A 155 -12.95 -19.17 13.70
CA GLY A 155 -13.91 -18.17 13.24
C GLY A 155 -13.29 -16.88 12.71
N LEU A 156 -11.96 -16.80 12.58
CA LEU A 156 -11.31 -15.68 11.91
C LEU A 156 -11.55 -15.75 10.40
N GLU A 157 -11.79 -14.59 9.79
CA GLU A 157 -11.93 -14.50 8.35
C GLU A 157 -10.61 -14.82 7.64
N GLY A 158 -10.71 -15.42 6.45
CA GLY A 158 -9.54 -15.90 5.71
C GLY A 158 -8.51 -14.80 5.43
N PHE A 159 -8.94 -13.57 5.15
CA PHE A 159 -8.01 -12.47 4.92
C PHE A 159 -7.19 -12.12 6.18
N VAL A 160 -7.75 -12.26 7.38
CA VAL A 160 -7.03 -12.00 8.63
C VAL A 160 -5.88 -12.98 8.80
N VAL A 161 -6.11 -14.26 8.50
CA VAL A 161 -5.15 -15.35 8.69
C VAL A 161 -4.11 -15.41 7.56
N MET A 162 -4.54 -15.12 6.34
CA MET A 162 -3.73 -15.28 5.12
C MET A 162 -2.94 -14.02 4.75
N TYR A 163 -3.28 -12.86 5.30
CA TYR A 163 -2.59 -11.62 4.99
C TYR A 163 -1.08 -11.71 5.34
N GLY A 164 -0.25 -11.37 4.37
CA GLY A 164 1.21 -11.44 4.46
C GLY A 164 1.79 -12.84 4.67
N MET A 165 1.03 -13.91 4.43
CA MET A 165 1.51 -15.29 4.58
C MET A 165 2.69 -15.59 3.64
N ILE A 166 2.71 -14.98 2.45
CA ILE A 166 3.82 -15.05 1.50
C ILE A 166 4.33 -13.62 1.30
N PRO A 167 5.32 -13.15 2.09
CA PRO A 167 5.74 -11.76 2.10
C PRO A 167 6.12 -11.22 0.73
N LYS A 168 6.78 -12.04 -0.10
CA LYS A 168 7.12 -11.68 -1.49
C LYS A 168 5.88 -11.37 -2.33
N ARG A 169 4.87 -12.26 -2.29
CA ARG A 169 3.64 -12.11 -3.07
C ARG A 169 2.82 -10.91 -2.59
N THR A 170 2.83 -10.62 -1.29
CA THR A 170 2.17 -9.44 -0.72
C THR A 170 2.87 -8.16 -1.17
N ASN A 171 4.21 -8.10 -1.08
CA ASN A 171 5.01 -6.99 -1.62
C ASN A 171 4.75 -6.75 -3.12
N ASP A 172 4.73 -7.82 -3.92
CA ASP A 172 4.44 -7.74 -5.35
C ASP A 172 3.04 -7.15 -5.61
N ALA A 173 2.04 -7.55 -4.83
CA ALA A 173 0.68 -7.03 -4.94
C ALA A 173 0.59 -5.54 -4.56
N ILE A 174 1.21 -5.14 -3.46
CA ILE A 174 1.25 -3.73 -2.99
C ILE A 174 1.87 -2.84 -4.07
N VAL A 175 3.05 -3.21 -4.57
CA VAL A 175 3.74 -2.44 -5.60
C VAL A 175 2.93 -2.39 -6.89
N LYS A 176 2.36 -3.53 -7.32
CA LYS A 176 1.53 -3.59 -8.53
C LYS A 176 0.32 -2.66 -8.41
N GLN A 177 -0.44 -2.75 -7.32
CA GLN A 177 -1.63 -1.92 -7.08
C GLN A 177 -1.27 -0.43 -7.04
N ALA A 178 -0.19 -0.07 -6.35
CA ALA A 178 0.30 1.31 -6.29
C ALA A 178 0.68 1.84 -7.68
N ILE A 179 1.36 1.04 -8.51
CA ILE A 179 1.70 1.42 -9.88
C ILE A 179 0.45 1.58 -10.75
N GLU A 180 -0.48 0.62 -10.67
CA GLU A 180 -1.72 0.64 -11.44
C GLU A 180 -2.60 1.85 -11.09
N ALA A 181 -2.61 2.27 -9.82
CA ALA A 181 -3.39 3.43 -9.35
C ALA A 181 -2.97 4.76 -10.00
N VAL A 182 -1.69 4.91 -10.38
CA VAL A 182 -1.15 6.14 -10.98
C VAL A 182 -0.72 6.00 -12.43
N THR A 183 -1.01 4.85 -13.05
CA THR A 183 -0.77 4.64 -14.48
C THR A 183 -1.97 5.20 -15.26
N PRO A 184 -1.78 6.23 -16.10
CA PRO A 184 -2.86 6.80 -16.89
C PRO A 184 -3.42 5.74 -17.85
N LYS A 185 -4.75 5.60 -17.87
CA LYS A 185 -5.46 4.66 -18.75
C LYS A 185 -5.78 5.24 -20.13
N GLU A 186 -5.74 6.56 -20.24
CA GLU A 186 -6.04 7.29 -21.47
C GLU A 186 -4.90 8.23 -21.81
N PHE A 187 -4.74 8.51 -23.10
CA PHE A 187 -3.72 9.43 -23.57
C PHE A 187 -4.00 10.84 -23.03
N PRO A 188 -2.96 11.58 -22.61
CA PRO A 188 -3.09 13.01 -22.35
C PRO A 188 -3.76 13.71 -23.54
N GLU A 189 -4.58 14.72 -23.26
CA GLU A 189 -5.39 15.42 -24.27
C GLU A 189 -4.61 15.76 -25.56
N PRO A 190 -3.37 16.31 -25.52
CA PRO A 190 -2.61 16.65 -26.73
C PRO A 190 -2.22 15.45 -27.61
N LEU A 191 -2.21 14.24 -27.03
CA LEU A 191 -1.84 12.98 -27.69
C LEU A 191 -3.07 12.14 -28.11
N THR A 192 -4.28 12.58 -27.80
CA THR A 192 -5.52 11.92 -28.24
C THR A 192 -5.72 12.04 -29.75
N ALA A 193 -6.35 11.04 -30.38
CA ALA A 193 -6.59 11.03 -31.83
C ALA A 193 -7.24 12.32 -32.36
N LYS A 194 -8.18 12.88 -31.59
CA LYS A 194 -8.90 14.12 -31.94
C LYS A 194 -7.99 15.36 -31.99
N ASN A 195 -6.96 15.41 -31.14
CA ASN A 195 -6.18 16.64 -30.91
C ASN A 195 -4.73 16.56 -31.41
N ARG A 196 -4.25 15.40 -31.86
CA ARG A 196 -2.86 15.19 -32.31
C ARG A 196 -2.45 16.17 -33.41
N ASP A 197 -3.25 16.30 -34.46
CA ASP A 197 -2.95 17.19 -35.60
C ASP A 197 -2.93 18.67 -35.19
N ALA A 198 -3.89 19.08 -34.36
CA ALA A 198 -3.98 20.45 -33.85
C ALA A 198 -2.77 20.77 -32.96
N THR A 199 -2.39 19.82 -32.11
CA THR A 199 -1.21 19.90 -31.25
C THR A 199 0.07 20.00 -32.06
N GLU A 200 0.24 19.16 -33.09
CA GLU A 200 1.44 19.18 -33.94
C GLU A 200 1.57 20.52 -34.70
N LYS A 201 0.46 21.05 -35.24
CA LYS A 201 0.45 22.36 -35.91
C LYS A 201 0.81 23.48 -34.96
N ARG A 202 0.28 23.45 -33.74
CA ARG A 202 0.58 24.44 -32.71
C ARG A 202 2.04 24.37 -32.27
N LEU A 203 2.59 23.17 -32.06
CA LEU A 203 4.02 22.98 -31.77
C LEU A 203 4.92 23.52 -32.87
N LYS A 204 4.59 23.29 -34.15
CA LYS A 204 5.35 23.87 -35.28
C LYS A 204 5.36 25.41 -35.22
N LYS A 205 4.21 26.01 -34.89
CA LYS A 205 4.09 27.47 -34.78
C LYS A 205 4.85 28.02 -33.58
N ASP A 206 4.73 27.35 -32.43
CA ASP A 206 5.39 27.77 -31.19
C ASP A 206 6.91 27.60 -31.31
N ALA A 207 7.41 26.53 -31.95
CA ALA A 207 8.83 26.35 -32.25
C ALA A 207 9.39 27.48 -33.13
N LYS A 208 8.72 27.80 -34.26
CA LYS A 208 9.14 28.92 -35.12
C LYS A 208 9.11 30.27 -34.41
N SER A 209 8.12 30.47 -33.54
CA SER A 209 8.00 31.71 -32.77
C SER A 209 9.11 31.81 -31.73
N LEU A 210 9.47 30.69 -31.10
CA LEU A 210 10.58 30.60 -30.16
C LEU A 210 11.90 30.92 -30.86
N ASP A 211 12.21 30.26 -31.98
CA ASP A 211 13.43 30.51 -32.77
C ASP A 211 13.52 31.99 -33.17
N GLY A 212 12.44 32.56 -33.72
CA GLY A 212 12.44 33.98 -34.10
C GLY A 212 12.61 34.95 -32.92
N LEU A 213 12.08 34.63 -31.74
CA LEU A 213 12.31 35.43 -30.53
C LEU A 213 13.75 35.32 -30.03
N CYS A 214 14.34 34.13 -30.10
CA CYS A 214 15.72 33.87 -29.69
C CYS A 214 16.73 34.51 -30.65
N ASP A 215 16.50 34.41 -31.96
CA ASP A 215 17.34 35.07 -32.98
C ASP A 215 17.27 36.59 -32.85
N SER A 216 16.06 37.15 -32.70
CA SER A 216 15.91 38.60 -32.45
C SER A 216 16.62 39.06 -31.17
N ALA A 217 16.60 38.23 -30.12
CA ALA A 217 17.34 38.54 -28.90
C ALA A 217 18.84 38.53 -29.13
N ARG A 218 19.36 37.55 -29.89
CA ARG A 218 20.79 37.45 -30.23
C ARG A 218 21.26 38.65 -31.03
N ASP A 219 20.54 39.03 -32.08
CA ASP A 219 20.86 40.19 -32.92
C ASP A 219 20.91 41.49 -32.08
N LEU A 220 20.00 41.64 -31.12
CA LEU A 220 19.96 42.81 -30.24
C LEU A 220 21.07 42.81 -29.17
N ILE A 221 21.50 41.63 -28.70
CA ILE A 221 22.67 41.50 -27.83
C ILE A 221 23.92 41.95 -28.59
N GLU A 222 24.10 41.47 -29.82
CA GLU A 222 25.23 41.84 -30.68
C GLU A 222 25.23 43.33 -31.05
N ALA A 223 24.06 43.90 -31.33
CA ALA A 223 23.89 45.33 -31.57
C ALA A 223 24.01 46.21 -30.31
N GLY A 224 24.14 45.60 -29.13
CA GLY A 224 24.31 46.31 -27.85
C GLY A 224 23.04 46.90 -27.25
N ASP A 225 21.84 46.62 -27.80
CA ASP A 225 20.54 46.98 -27.23
C ASP A 225 20.05 45.89 -26.25
N LEU A 226 20.73 45.87 -25.09
CA LEU A 226 20.51 44.87 -24.05
C LEU A 226 19.10 44.94 -23.43
N LYS A 227 18.47 46.14 -23.45
CA LYS A 227 17.13 46.33 -22.90
C LYS A 227 16.07 45.70 -23.80
N ALA A 228 16.17 45.90 -25.12
CA ALA A 228 15.29 45.24 -26.06
C ALA A 228 15.51 43.72 -26.08
N ALA A 229 16.77 43.26 -26.05
CA ALA A 229 17.12 41.84 -25.95
C ALA A 229 16.47 41.16 -24.73
N LYS A 230 16.54 41.77 -23.54
CA LYS A 230 15.82 41.30 -22.33
C LYS A 230 14.31 41.13 -22.57
N GLY A 231 13.70 42.03 -23.34
CA GLY A 231 12.29 41.96 -23.70
C GLY A 231 11.95 40.72 -24.53
N TYR A 232 12.80 40.38 -25.51
CA TYR A 232 12.64 39.19 -26.34
C TYR A 232 12.88 37.89 -25.56
N ILE A 233 13.93 37.83 -24.73
CA ILE A 233 14.19 36.69 -23.84
C ILE A 233 12.98 36.42 -22.92
N LYS A 234 12.40 37.45 -22.30
CA LYS A 234 11.18 37.30 -21.47
C LYS A 234 9.99 36.73 -22.25
N LYS A 235 9.82 37.12 -23.51
CA LYS A 235 8.75 36.56 -24.36
C LYS A 235 9.00 35.09 -24.68
N ALA A 236 10.25 34.72 -24.98
CA ALA A 236 10.65 33.33 -25.18
C ALA A 236 10.42 32.51 -23.91
N GLU A 237 10.79 33.02 -22.72
CA GLU A 237 10.54 32.37 -21.42
C GLU A 237 9.05 32.09 -21.18
N MET A 238 8.19 33.05 -21.51
CA MET A 238 6.74 32.84 -21.40
C MET A 238 6.23 31.74 -22.33
N LEU A 239 6.81 31.60 -23.52
CA LEU A 239 6.45 30.57 -24.47
C LEU A 239 6.93 29.19 -24.01
N VAL A 240 8.18 29.08 -23.51
CA VAL A 240 8.71 27.84 -22.91
C VAL A 240 7.88 27.42 -21.69
N LYS A 241 7.46 28.37 -20.84
CA LYS A 241 6.53 28.08 -19.72
C LYS A 241 5.21 27.49 -20.19
N LYS A 242 4.70 27.88 -21.36
CA LYS A 242 3.48 27.30 -21.97
C LYS A 242 3.72 25.90 -22.55
N LEU A 243 4.94 25.58 -22.98
CA LEU A 243 5.33 24.26 -23.48
C LEU A 243 5.63 23.26 -22.37
N LYS A 244 5.93 23.73 -21.14
CA LYS A 244 6.25 22.88 -20.00
C LYS A 244 5.18 21.82 -19.65
N PRO A 245 3.87 22.12 -19.63
CA PRO A 245 2.83 21.10 -19.43
C PRO A 245 2.85 20.03 -20.52
N TRP A 246 3.07 20.42 -21.77
CA TRP A 246 3.15 19.49 -22.90
C TRP A 246 4.35 18.56 -22.79
N ALA A 247 5.52 19.08 -22.42
CA ALA A 247 6.69 18.24 -22.15
C ALA A 247 6.45 17.25 -20.99
N LYS A 248 5.70 17.66 -19.95
CA LYS A 248 5.29 16.78 -18.85
C LYS A 248 4.34 15.67 -19.31
N ASP A 249 3.38 15.99 -20.17
CA ASP A 249 2.44 15.02 -20.75
C ASP A 249 3.16 14.04 -21.67
N ALA A 250 4.08 14.51 -22.51
CA ALA A 250 4.93 13.68 -23.36
C ALA A 250 5.83 12.75 -22.54
N LYS A 251 6.46 13.25 -21.46
CA LYS A 251 7.23 12.42 -20.52
C LYS A 251 6.33 11.37 -19.85
N THR A 252 5.12 11.74 -19.48
CA THR A 252 4.15 10.82 -18.87
C THR A 252 3.76 9.71 -19.84
N ALA A 253 3.37 10.03 -21.07
CA ALA A 253 2.99 9.05 -22.09
C ALA A 253 4.17 8.12 -22.44
N SER A 254 5.34 8.67 -22.71
CA SER A 254 6.55 7.88 -23.04
C SER A 254 7.04 6.98 -21.91
N THR A 255 6.76 7.29 -20.64
CA THR A 255 7.24 6.49 -19.50
C THR A 255 6.18 5.55 -18.94
N LYS A 256 4.91 5.96 -18.92
CA LYS A 256 3.81 5.24 -18.26
C LYS A 256 2.85 4.55 -19.23
N MET A 257 2.77 4.99 -20.49
CA MET A 257 1.81 4.48 -21.48
C MET A 257 2.47 3.71 -22.63
N LYS A 258 3.64 3.10 -22.40
CA LYS A 258 4.41 2.42 -23.45
C LYS A 258 3.67 1.26 -24.11
N ALA A 259 2.81 0.56 -23.37
CA ALA A 259 2.06 -0.58 -23.90
C ALA A 259 0.90 -0.10 -24.78
N GLU A 260 0.22 0.94 -24.32
CA GLU A 260 -0.90 1.61 -24.98
C GLU A 260 -0.44 2.27 -26.27
N ILE A 261 0.73 2.93 -26.28
CA ILE A 261 1.35 3.46 -27.50
C ILE A 261 1.61 2.34 -28.50
N LYS A 262 2.25 1.24 -28.07
CA LYS A 262 2.56 0.11 -28.95
C LYS A 262 1.33 -0.60 -29.51
N ALA A 263 0.24 -0.62 -28.75
CA ALA A 263 -1.02 -1.23 -29.17
C ALA A 263 -1.85 -0.31 -30.08
N ASN A 264 -1.50 0.98 -30.19
CA ASN A 264 -2.23 1.94 -31.01
C ASN A 264 -1.81 1.84 -32.49
N GLU A 265 -2.78 1.93 -33.40
CA GLU A 265 -2.53 1.92 -34.85
C GLU A 265 -1.61 3.06 -35.31
N ASP A 266 -1.65 4.20 -34.61
CA ASP A 266 -0.83 5.38 -34.89
C ASP A 266 0.42 5.49 -34.01
N ALA A 267 0.93 4.37 -33.46
CA ALA A 267 2.07 4.35 -32.54
C ALA A 267 3.23 5.28 -32.97
N LYS A 268 3.60 5.21 -34.25
CA LYS A 268 4.68 6.03 -34.84
C LYS A 268 4.41 7.53 -34.77
N ALA A 269 3.16 7.95 -35.05
CA ALA A 269 2.78 9.35 -35.02
C ALA A 269 2.75 9.89 -33.58
N ILE A 270 2.27 9.08 -32.64
CA ILE A 270 2.29 9.41 -31.21
C ILE A 270 3.74 9.56 -30.72
N ASP A 271 4.62 8.61 -31.04
CA ASP A 271 6.05 8.67 -30.67
C ASP A 271 6.75 9.90 -31.26
N ALA A 272 6.47 10.22 -32.54
CA ALA A 272 7.02 11.41 -33.20
C ALA A 272 6.55 12.70 -32.52
N LEU A 273 5.27 12.80 -32.14
CA LEU A 273 4.73 13.97 -31.46
C LEU A 273 5.29 14.11 -30.03
N ILE A 274 5.39 13.00 -29.28
CA ILE A 274 6.04 12.96 -27.96
C ILE A 274 7.48 13.47 -28.05
N LYS A 275 8.24 12.99 -29.04
CA LYS A 275 9.62 13.42 -29.25
C LYS A 275 9.67 14.92 -29.52
N LYS A 276 8.84 15.41 -30.44
CA LYS A 276 8.76 16.83 -30.78
C LYS A 276 8.37 17.73 -29.60
N MET A 277 7.39 17.32 -28.80
CA MET A 277 6.99 18.02 -27.56
C MET A 277 8.16 18.15 -26.59
N THR A 278 8.98 17.10 -26.48
CA THR A 278 10.14 17.06 -25.59
C THR A 278 11.28 17.90 -26.12
N ASP A 279 11.62 17.75 -27.41
CA ASP A 279 12.74 18.44 -28.06
C ASP A 279 12.49 19.95 -28.12
N THR A 280 11.31 20.39 -28.58
CA THR A 280 10.99 21.84 -28.64
C THR A 280 11.05 22.52 -27.26
N TYR A 281 10.64 21.83 -26.18
CA TYR A 281 10.76 22.38 -24.84
C TYR A 281 12.23 22.50 -24.39
N LYS A 282 13.04 21.45 -24.61
CA LYS A 282 14.45 21.42 -24.21
C LYS A 282 15.32 22.39 -25.02
N ASP A 283 15.07 22.47 -26.32
CA ASP A 283 15.79 23.38 -27.22
C ASP A 283 15.51 24.84 -26.79
N GLY A 284 14.25 25.14 -26.46
CA GLY A 284 13.87 26.46 -25.94
C GLY A 284 14.45 26.78 -24.56
N GLU A 285 14.47 25.83 -23.62
CA GLU A 285 15.17 26.05 -22.35
C GLU A 285 16.66 26.34 -22.56
N SER A 286 17.32 25.55 -23.42
CA SER A 286 18.75 25.70 -23.71
C SER A 286 19.07 27.05 -24.36
N GLN A 287 18.34 27.42 -25.42
CA GLN A 287 18.55 28.70 -26.12
C GLN A 287 18.36 29.90 -25.19
N ILE A 288 17.32 29.88 -24.35
CA ILE A 288 17.07 30.97 -23.38
C ILE A 288 18.19 31.03 -22.34
N GLU A 289 18.69 29.89 -21.86
CA GLU A 289 19.79 29.84 -20.91
C GLU A 289 21.08 30.43 -21.51
N GLU A 290 21.40 30.08 -22.75
CA GLU A 290 22.54 30.62 -23.50
C GLU A 290 22.42 32.13 -23.70
N LEU A 291 21.30 32.61 -24.23
CA LEU A 291 21.05 34.03 -24.44
C LEU A 291 21.10 34.83 -23.13
N THR A 292 20.61 34.25 -22.04
CA THR A 292 20.67 34.88 -20.71
C THR A 292 22.11 34.98 -20.20
N LYS A 293 22.98 34.00 -20.50
CA LYS A 293 24.40 34.06 -20.18
C LYS A 293 25.12 35.11 -21.01
N GLU A 294 24.89 35.13 -22.33
CA GLU A 294 25.47 36.10 -23.26
C GLU A 294 25.10 37.54 -22.87
N LEU A 295 23.82 37.77 -22.60
CA LEU A 295 23.33 39.06 -22.14
C LEU A 295 24.04 39.52 -20.86
N LYS A 296 24.24 38.65 -19.87
CA LYS A 296 24.96 38.98 -18.63
C LYS A 296 26.44 39.31 -18.87
N ILE A 297 27.09 38.59 -19.79
CA ILE A 297 28.49 38.87 -20.16
C ILE A 297 28.60 40.28 -20.75
N GLN A 298 27.69 40.62 -21.68
CA GLN A 298 27.67 41.94 -22.31
C GLN A 298 27.27 43.06 -21.34
N GLU A 299 26.40 42.79 -20.36
CA GLU A 299 26.07 43.75 -19.29
C GLU A 299 27.26 44.04 -18.37
N ASN A 300 28.14 43.07 -18.14
CA ASN A 300 29.33 43.24 -17.30
C ASN A 300 30.55 43.81 -18.04
N ALA A 301 30.52 43.84 -19.37
CA ALA A 301 31.58 44.39 -20.23
C ALA A 301 31.40 45.90 -20.51
N LYS A 302 30.25 46.47 -20.14
CA LYS A 302 29.95 47.92 -20.18
C LYS A 302 30.16 48.55 -18.81
#